data_AF-A0A942V590-F1
#
_entry.id   AF-A0A942V590-F1
#
_cell.length_a   1.000
_cell.length_b   1.000
_cell.length_c   1.000
_cell.angle_alpha   90.00
_cell.angle_beta   90.00
_cell.angle_gamma   90.00
#
_symmetry.space_group_name_H-M   'P 1'
#
loop_
_entity.id
_entity.type
_entity.pdbx_description
1 polymer ?
#
loop_
_entity_poly.entity_id
_entity_poly.type
_entity_poly.pdbx_seq_one_letter_code
_entity_poly.pdbx_strand_id
1 'polypeptide(L)'
;MTTSRLSNNNMVVFAGGYDGEMVEIINICQEAGVEIFDKHLGWGAAASAYSEEIAAAVSENKQVVFIELALDIELPETAIVVDHHNEMSGRPASILQVLDLLGLEPTRWQQLVAANDCGYIPAMLSMGATPEEVAAVRLADRSAPGYYT
;
A
#
# COMPACT_ATOMS: atom_id res chain seq x y z
N MET A 1 17.09 -15.94 -8.77
CA MET A 1 16.89 -16.21 -7.33
C MET A 1 15.40 -16.21 -7.11
N THR A 2 14.83 -17.33 -6.70
CA THR A 2 13.38 -17.48 -6.55
C THR A 2 12.99 -16.76 -5.28
N THR A 3 12.36 -15.59 -5.40
CA THR A 3 11.63 -14.97 -4.29
C THR A 3 10.59 -15.97 -3.85
N SER A 4 10.78 -16.56 -2.66
CA SER A 4 9.77 -17.37 -2.02
C SER A 4 8.57 -16.45 -1.80
N ARG A 5 7.47 -16.67 -2.54
CA ARG A 5 6.20 -16.00 -2.26
C ARG A 5 5.87 -16.22 -0.79
N LEU A 6 5.65 -15.14 -0.05
CA LEU A 6 5.30 -15.23 1.36
C LEU A 6 3.94 -15.92 1.46
N SER A 7 3.78 -16.82 2.43
CA SER A 7 2.45 -17.32 2.72
C SER A 7 1.62 -16.19 3.33
N ASN A 8 0.44 -15.93 2.77
CA ASN A 8 -0.45 -14.84 3.22
C ASN A 8 -0.70 -14.89 4.74
N ASN A 9 -0.79 -16.10 5.32
CA ASN A 9 -1.00 -16.31 6.76
C ASN A 9 0.17 -15.88 7.66
N ASN A 10 1.37 -15.72 7.10
CA ASN A 10 2.56 -15.33 7.85
C ASN A 10 2.91 -13.84 7.69
N MET A 11 2.10 -13.07 6.96
CA MET A 11 2.32 -11.65 6.70
C MET A 11 1.39 -10.79 7.55
N VAL A 12 1.90 -9.67 8.06
CA VAL A 12 1.12 -8.62 8.71
C VAL A 12 1.50 -7.27 8.09
N VAL A 13 0.50 -6.53 7.62
CA VAL A 13 0.67 -5.24 6.96
C VAL A 13 0.31 -4.10 7.92
N PHE A 14 1.08 -3.01 7.89
CA PHE A 14 0.82 -1.78 8.63
C PHE A 14 0.66 -0.63 7.64
N ALA A 15 -0.55 -0.05 7.60
CA ALA A 15 -0.94 0.97 6.63
C ALA A 15 -0.55 2.40 7.09
N GLY A 16 0.10 3.13 6.18
CA GLY A 16 0.35 4.56 6.25
C GLY A 16 -0.76 5.39 5.58
N GLY A 17 -0.39 6.51 4.97
CA GLY A 17 -1.29 7.56 4.48
C GLY A 17 -2.62 7.09 3.89
N TYR A 18 -3.74 7.58 4.43
CA TYR A 18 -5.08 7.08 4.12
C TYR A 18 -5.75 7.73 2.90
N ASP A 19 -5.17 7.56 1.72
CA ASP A 19 -5.73 8.05 0.45
C ASP A 19 -6.42 6.94 -0.38
N GLY A 20 -6.75 7.22 -1.64
CA GLY A 20 -7.40 6.26 -2.52
C GLY A 20 -6.55 5.04 -2.86
N GLU A 21 -5.23 5.19 -2.99
CA GLU A 21 -4.34 4.04 -3.22
C GLU A 21 -4.35 3.12 -1.99
N MET A 22 -4.20 3.70 -0.79
CA MET A 22 -4.18 2.93 0.45
C MET A 22 -5.48 2.20 0.71
N VAL A 23 -6.63 2.82 0.43
CA VAL A 23 -7.95 2.14 0.52
C VAL A 23 -8.00 0.90 -0.38
N GLU A 24 -7.48 0.98 -1.60
CA GLU A 24 -7.43 -0.17 -2.51
C GLU A 24 -6.43 -1.23 -2.03
N ILE A 25 -5.27 -0.83 -1.50
CA ILE A 25 -4.30 -1.75 -0.86
C ILE A 25 -4.95 -2.52 0.30
N ILE A 26 -5.72 -1.84 1.14
CA ILE A 26 -6.43 -2.47 2.26
C ILE A 26 -7.41 -3.52 1.75
N ASN A 27 -8.19 -3.20 0.71
CA ASN A 27 -9.12 -4.16 0.10
C ASN A 27 -8.37 -5.38 -0.45
N ILE A 28 -7.25 -5.18 -1.15
CA ILE A 28 -6.41 -6.26 -1.69
C ILE A 28 -5.93 -7.19 -0.57
N CYS A 29 -5.41 -6.63 0.53
CA CYS A 29 -4.94 -7.42 1.67
C CYS A 29 -6.07 -8.24 2.29
N GLN A 30 -7.24 -7.63 2.50
CA GLN A 30 -8.41 -8.31 3.07
C GLN A 30 -8.91 -9.45 2.18
N GLU A 31 -9.03 -9.21 0.86
CA GLU A 31 -9.44 -10.23 -0.10
C GLU A 31 -8.44 -11.40 -0.20
N ALA A 32 -7.15 -11.09 -0.08
CA ALA A 32 -6.08 -12.09 -0.06
C ALA A 32 -5.94 -12.84 1.28
N GLY A 33 -6.70 -12.46 2.31
CA GLY A 33 -6.63 -13.04 3.65
C GLY A 33 -5.35 -12.65 4.42
N VAL A 34 -4.75 -11.51 4.08
CA VAL A 34 -3.59 -10.94 4.77
C VAL A 34 -4.07 -10.06 5.91
N GLU A 35 -3.47 -10.25 7.08
CA GLU A 35 -3.74 -9.41 8.25
C GLU A 35 -3.20 -7.99 8.01
N ILE A 36 -4.04 -6.99 8.22
CA ILE A 36 -3.68 -5.59 8.03
C ILE A 36 -4.17 -4.74 9.20
N PHE A 37 -3.25 -3.93 9.73
CA PHE A 37 -3.54 -2.88 10.71
C PHE A 37 -3.63 -1.54 9.99
N ASP A 38 -4.82 -0.95 10.10
CA ASP A 38 -5.14 0.35 9.54
C ASP A 38 -5.81 1.22 10.61
N LYS A 39 -5.05 2.19 11.13
CA LYS A 39 -5.53 3.19 12.10
C LYS A 39 -6.05 4.46 11.42
N HIS A 40 -6.28 4.41 10.10
CA HIS A 40 -6.68 5.55 9.26
C HIS A 40 -5.72 6.73 9.42
N LEU A 41 -4.41 6.45 9.41
CA LEU A 41 -3.40 7.47 9.67
C LEU A 41 -3.23 8.38 8.46
N GLY A 42 -3.02 9.69 8.70
CA GLY A 42 -2.76 10.65 7.63
C GLY A 42 -1.35 10.54 7.06
N TRP A 43 -1.08 11.29 6.00
CA TRP A 43 0.25 11.41 5.40
C TRP A 43 1.33 11.81 6.43
N GLY A 44 2.49 11.16 6.34
CA GLY A 44 3.61 11.33 7.27
C GLY A 44 3.47 10.58 8.59
N ALA A 45 2.53 9.63 8.68
CA ALA A 45 2.36 8.76 9.83
C ALA A 45 3.62 7.94 10.13
N ALA A 46 3.92 7.80 11.42
CA ALA A 46 5.10 7.09 11.90
C ALA A 46 4.82 5.63 12.21
N ALA A 47 5.78 4.74 11.96
CA ALA A 47 5.69 3.32 12.29
C ALA A 47 5.48 3.09 13.79
N SER A 48 6.02 3.95 14.65
CA SER A 48 5.77 3.92 16.11
C SER A 48 4.30 3.99 16.51
N ALA A 49 3.41 4.52 15.65
CA ALA A 49 1.96 4.52 15.87
C ALA A 49 1.37 3.10 15.98
N TYR A 50 2.08 2.08 15.49
CA TYR A 50 1.74 0.67 15.58
C TYR A 50 2.68 -0.14 16.49
N SER A 51 3.41 0.51 17.40
CA SER A 51 4.47 -0.15 18.19
C SER A 51 4.03 -1.41 18.93
N GLU A 52 2.82 -1.42 19.51
CA GLU A 52 2.28 -2.58 20.21
C GLU A 52 1.96 -3.73 19.24
N GLU A 53 1.31 -3.42 18.11
CA GLU A 53 0.92 -4.39 17.10
C GLU A 53 2.14 -4.97 16.36
N ILE A 54 3.15 -4.15 16.09
CA ILE A 54 4.44 -4.58 15.52
C ILE A 54 5.13 -5.54 16.48
N ALA A 55 5.24 -5.19 17.76
CA ALA A 55 5.87 -6.05 18.76
C ALA A 55 5.18 -7.41 18.86
N ALA A 56 3.84 -7.43 18.81
CA ALA A 56 3.05 -8.66 18.79
C ALA A 56 3.36 -9.50 17.55
N ALA A 57 3.28 -8.92 16.35
CA ALA A 57 3.56 -9.62 15.08
C ALA A 57 4.98 -10.20 15.04
N VAL A 58 5.98 -9.43 15.49
CA VAL A 58 7.38 -9.88 15.59
C VAL A 58 7.52 -11.04 16.57
N SER A 59 6.84 -10.99 17.73
CA SER A 59 6.87 -12.07 18.72
C SER A 59 6.27 -13.39 18.20
N GLU A 60 5.34 -13.30 17.25
CA GLU A 60 4.75 -14.44 16.54
C GLU A 60 5.57 -14.88 15.31
N ASN A 61 6.74 -14.27 15.08
CA ASN A 61 7.62 -14.55 13.95
C ASN A 61 6.93 -14.31 12.58
N LYS A 62 5.98 -13.36 12.55
CA LYS A 62 5.33 -12.90 11.32
C LYS A 62 6.28 -12.02 10.52
N GLN A 63 6.12 -12.05 9.21
CA GLN A 63 6.72 -11.11 8.28
C GLN A 63 5.96 -9.79 8.33
N VAL A 64 6.57 -8.76 8.91
CA VAL A 64 5.99 -7.41 8.95
C VAL A 64 6.25 -6.66 7.65
N VAL A 65 5.23 -5.96 7.16
CA VAL A 65 5.28 -5.12 5.96
C VAL A 65 4.76 -3.73 6.31
N PHE A 66 5.58 -2.71 6.08
CA PHE A 66 5.24 -1.31 6.32
C PHE A 66 4.95 -0.64 4.99
N ILE A 67 3.81 0.04 4.87
CA ILE A 67 3.42 0.74 3.64
C ILE A 67 3.33 2.23 3.95
N GLU A 68 4.21 3.03 3.34
CA GLU A 68 4.19 4.50 3.40
C GLU A 68 4.20 5.11 4.82
N LEU A 69 4.89 4.43 5.73
CA LEU A 69 5.13 4.90 7.09
C LEU A 69 6.53 5.50 7.21
N ALA A 70 6.65 6.60 7.97
CA ALA A 70 7.93 7.10 8.42
C ALA A 70 8.55 6.10 9.41
N LEU A 71 9.77 5.64 9.13
CA LEU A 71 10.45 4.60 9.89
C LEU A 71 11.22 5.22 11.06
N ASP A 72 10.50 5.54 12.13
CA ASP A 72 11.04 6.21 13.34
C ASP A 72 11.43 5.25 14.47
N ILE A 73 11.37 3.94 14.20
CA ILE A 73 11.73 2.87 15.13
C ILE A 73 12.72 1.92 14.46
N GLU A 74 13.46 1.17 15.28
CA GLU A 74 14.29 0.07 14.79
C GLU A 74 13.38 -1.04 14.25
N LEU A 75 13.59 -1.41 12.99
CA LEU A 75 12.82 -2.46 12.32
C LEU A 75 13.50 -3.82 12.50
N PRO A 76 12.72 -4.91 12.56
CA PRO A 76 13.29 -6.24 12.47
C PRO A 76 14.02 -6.41 11.13
N GLU A 77 15.14 -7.15 11.11
CA GLU A 77 15.97 -7.33 9.89
C GLU A 77 15.18 -7.88 8.69
N THR A 78 14.13 -8.65 8.95
CA THR A 78 13.29 -9.24 7.91
C THR A 78 12.21 -8.28 7.41
N ALA A 79 11.99 -7.12 8.03
CA ALA A 79 10.93 -6.18 7.65
C ALA A 79 10.97 -5.84 6.15
N ILE A 80 9.78 -5.78 5.55
CA ILE A 80 9.61 -5.29 4.18
C ILE A 80 9.04 -3.88 4.27
N VAL A 81 9.64 -2.96 3.52
CA VAL A 81 9.17 -1.58 3.40
C VAL A 81 8.70 -1.35 1.96
N VAL A 82 7.43 -1.00 1.84
CA VAL A 82 6.77 -0.55 0.62
C VAL A 82 6.62 0.96 0.71
N ASP A 83 7.20 1.68 -0.23
CA ASP A 83 7.12 3.13 -0.30
C ASP A 83 7.37 3.58 -1.74
N HIS A 84 6.69 4.64 -2.15
CA HIS A 84 6.98 5.42 -3.37
C HIS A 84 6.66 6.92 -3.24
N HIS A 85 6.38 7.41 -2.03
CA HIS A 85 6.13 8.83 -1.79
C HIS A 85 7.25 9.50 -0.98
N ASN A 86 7.95 8.73 -0.14
CA ASN A 86 8.97 9.27 0.75
C ASN A 86 10.38 9.05 0.16
N GLU A 87 11.23 8.32 0.89
CA GLU A 87 12.62 8.07 0.54
C GLU A 87 12.75 7.24 -0.75
N MET A 88 11.67 6.56 -1.17
CA MET A 88 11.68 5.63 -2.29
C MET A 88 10.85 6.08 -3.50
N SER A 89 10.68 7.39 -3.69
CA SER A 89 9.84 8.00 -4.74
C SER A 89 10.19 7.75 -6.21
N GLY A 90 11.13 6.85 -6.48
CA GLY A 90 11.41 6.30 -7.82
C GLY A 90 10.94 4.86 -8.03
N ARG A 91 10.27 4.25 -7.05
CA ARG A 91 9.76 2.87 -7.14
C ARG A 91 8.38 2.82 -7.80
N PRO A 92 7.92 1.62 -8.24
CA PRO A 92 6.53 1.43 -8.62
C PRO A 92 5.58 1.86 -7.50
N ALA A 93 4.36 2.27 -7.85
CA ALA A 93 3.31 2.58 -6.89
C ALA A 93 3.17 1.51 -5.80
N SER A 94 2.86 1.90 -4.57
CA SER A 94 2.77 0.99 -3.42
C SER A 94 1.82 -0.16 -3.68
N ILE A 95 0.70 0.07 -4.36
CA ILE A 95 -0.26 -0.96 -4.74
C ILE A 95 0.36 -2.04 -5.63
N LEU A 96 1.25 -1.66 -6.54
CA LEU A 96 1.92 -2.60 -7.43
C LEU A 96 2.99 -3.41 -6.68
N GLN A 97 3.67 -2.79 -5.72
CA GLN A 97 4.61 -3.49 -4.84
C GLN A 97 3.89 -4.53 -3.97
N VAL A 98 2.72 -4.18 -3.41
CA VAL A 98 1.89 -5.11 -2.62
C VAL A 98 1.40 -6.27 -3.46
N LEU A 99 0.89 -6.02 -4.67
CA LEU A 99 0.42 -7.09 -5.57
C LEU A 99 1.56 -8.06 -5.94
N ASP A 100 2.78 -7.55 -6.18
CA ASP A 100 3.96 -8.39 -6.42
C ASP A 100 4.33 -9.24 -5.20
N LEU A 101 4.29 -8.67 -3.99
CA LEU A 101 4.52 -9.41 -2.74
C LEU A 101 3.54 -10.57 -2.54
N LEU A 102 2.28 -10.37 -2.95
CA LEU A 102 1.22 -11.39 -2.91
C LEU A 102 1.24 -12.33 -4.13
N GLY A 103 2.08 -12.05 -5.12
CA GLY A 103 2.16 -12.80 -6.37
C GLY A 103 0.88 -12.76 -7.20
N LEU A 104 0.17 -11.62 -7.13
CA LEU A 104 -1.07 -11.30 -7.84
C LEU A 104 -0.78 -10.39 -9.04
N GLU A 105 -1.49 -10.62 -10.14
CA GLU A 105 -1.42 -9.73 -11.30
C GLU A 105 -2.38 -8.54 -11.12
N PRO A 106 -1.94 -7.30 -11.42
CA PRO A 106 -2.77 -6.13 -11.25
C PRO A 106 -3.93 -6.09 -12.25
N THR A 107 -5.14 -5.85 -11.76
CA THR A 107 -6.31 -5.60 -12.61
C THR A 107 -6.20 -4.24 -13.31
N ARG A 108 -7.01 -4.01 -14.34
CA ARG A 108 -7.09 -2.70 -15.01
C ARG A 108 -7.43 -1.57 -14.02
N TRP A 109 -8.33 -1.82 -13.07
CA TRP A 109 -8.67 -0.85 -12.02
C TRP A 109 -7.43 -0.49 -11.18
N GLN A 110 -6.71 -1.49 -10.66
CA GLN A 110 -5.53 -1.30 -9.81
C GLN A 110 -4.38 -0.62 -10.56
N GLN A 111 -4.20 -0.94 -11.85
CA GLN A 111 -3.24 -0.23 -12.71
C GLN A 111 -3.58 1.26 -12.86
N LEU A 112 -4.87 1.61 -12.93
CA LEU A 112 -5.30 3.00 -13.02
C LEU A 112 -5.22 3.73 -11.68
N VAL A 113 -5.47 3.04 -10.56
CA VAL A 113 -5.22 3.57 -9.20
C VAL A 113 -3.74 3.89 -9.05
N ALA A 114 -2.84 2.97 -9.40
CA ALA A 114 -1.39 3.20 -9.40
C ALA A 114 -0.99 4.41 -10.27
N ALA A 115 -1.58 4.53 -11.46
CA ALA A 115 -1.29 5.65 -12.36
C ALA A 115 -1.80 6.99 -11.81
N ASN A 116 -3.00 7.01 -11.21
CA ASN A 116 -3.53 8.19 -10.53
C ASN A 116 -2.60 8.64 -9.41
N ASP A 117 -2.06 7.70 -8.65
CA ASP A 117 -1.23 7.98 -7.51
C ASP A 117 0.16 8.53 -7.92
N CYS A 118 0.81 7.92 -8.92
CA CYS A 118 2.13 8.39 -9.39
C CYS A 118 2.08 9.68 -10.23
N GLY A 119 1.00 9.94 -10.96
CA GLY A 119 1.01 10.98 -11.99
C GLY A 119 -0.36 11.52 -12.38
N TYR A 120 -1.38 11.28 -11.55
CA TYR A 120 -2.72 11.82 -11.67
C TYR A 120 -3.40 11.48 -13.01
N ILE A 121 -4.31 12.33 -13.46
CA ILE A 121 -5.02 12.21 -14.73
C ILE A 121 -4.08 12.03 -15.94
N PRO A 122 -2.97 12.79 -16.09
CA PRO A 122 -2.05 12.60 -17.22
C PRO A 122 -1.48 11.17 -17.34
N ALA A 123 -1.13 10.54 -16.22
CA ALA A 123 -0.60 9.18 -16.22
C ALA A 123 -1.67 8.16 -16.63
N MET A 124 -2.90 8.27 -16.11
CA MET A 124 -4.02 7.43 -16.54
C MET A 124 -4.30 7.57 -18.04
N LEU A 125 -4.34 8.81 -18.56
CA LEU A 125 -4.56 9.05 -19.99
C LEU A 125 -3.45 8.48 -20.87
N SER A 126 -2.19 8.56 -20.40
CA SER A 126 -1.05 7.98 -21.11
C SER A 126 -1.13 6.45 -21.22
N MET A 127 -1.85 5.80 -20.29
CA MET A 127 -2.19 4.37 -20.31
C MET A 127 -3.47 4.04 -21.10
N GLY A 128 -4.01 5.03 -21.81
CA GLY A 128 -5.22 4.89 -22.62
C GLY A 128 -6.51 4.80 -21.79
N ALA A 129 -6.55 5.40 -20.60
CA ALA A 129 -7.78 5.47 -19.82
C ALA A 129 -8.86 6.27 -20.55
N THR A 130 -10.09 5.76 -20.49
CA THR A 130 -11.30 6.45 -20.93
C THR A 130 -11.68 7.57 -19.95
N PRO A 131 -12.45 8.58 -20.38
CA PRO A 131 -13.00 9.59 -19.47
C PRO A 131 -13.77 8.99 -18.29
N GLU A 132 -14.49 7.90 -18.51
CA GLU A 132 -15.27 7.19 -17.50
C GLU A 132 -14.37 6.50 -16.46
N GLU A 133 -13.31 5.81 -16.91
CA GLU A 133 -12.31 5.21 -16.02
C GLU A 133 -11.61 6.28 -15.16
N VAL A 134 -11.19 7.40 -15.78
CA VAL A 134 -10.60 8.52 -15.06
C VAL A 134 -11.59 9.06 -14.02
N ALA A 135 -12.84 9.30 -14.40
CA ALA A 135 -13.85 9.81 -13.47
C ALA A 135 -14.09 8.86 -12.30
N ALA A 136 -14.12 7.55 -12.55
CA ALA A 136 -14.31 6.53 -11.52
C ALA A 136 -13.15 6.49 -10.52
N VAL A 137 -11.90 6.45 -10.99
CA VAL A 137 -10.71 6.44 -10.11
C VAL A 137 -10.61 7.73 -9.32
N ARG A 138 -10.83 8.89 -9.97
CA ARG A 138 -10.84 10.19 -9.29
C ARG A 138 -11.96 10.32 -8.26
N LEU A 139 -13.10 9.67 -8.50
CA LEU A 139 -14.19 9.64 -7.52
C LEU A 139 -13.81 8.78 -6.31
N ALA A 140 -13.26 7.58 -6.53
CA ALA A 140 -12.81 6.70 -5.46
C ALA A 140 -11.77 7.39 -4.57
N ASP A 141 -10.75 7.99 -5.19
CA ASP A 141 -9.67 8.68 -4.49
C ASP A 141 -10.18 9.87 -3.65
N ARG A 142 -11.04 10.73 -4.22
CA ARG A 142 -11.66 11.83 -3.45
C ARG A 142 -12.62 11.39 -2.36
N SER A 143 -13.12 10.16 -2.44
CA SER A 143 -14.02 9.61 -1.42
C SER A 143 -13.23 9.03 -0.23
N ALA A 144 -11.90 8.89 -0.36
CA ALA A 144 -11.04 8.45 0.72
C ALA A 144 -10.98 9.55 1.81
N PRO A 145 -11.23 9.21 3.09
CA PRO A 145 -11.21 10.14 4.20
C PRO A 145 -9.91 10.96 4.38
N GLY A 146 -8.75 10.45 3.96
CA GLY A 146 -7.47 11.18 4.03
C GLY A 146 -7.18 12.04 2.80
N TYR A 147 -8.11 12.16 1.87
CA TYR A 147 -7.99 13.04 0.71
C TYR A 147 -8.10 14.52 1.12
N TYR A 148 -6.95 15.12 1.45
CA TYR A 148 -6.83 16.56 1.64
C TYR A 148 -6.13 17.18 0.42
N THR A 149 -6.93 17.72 -0.51
CA THR A 149 -6.43 18.74 -1.47
C THR A 149 -6.55 20.13 -0.90
#